data_AF-A0A959M4R0-F1
#
_entry.id   AF-A0A959M4R0-F1
#
_cell.length_a   1.000
_cell.length_b   1.000
_cell.length_c   1.000
_cell.angle_alpha   90.00
_cell.angle_beta   90.00
_cell.angle_gamma   90.00
#
_symmetry.space_group_name_H-M   'P 1'
#
loop_
_entity.id
_entity.type
_entity.pdbx_description
1 polymer ?
#
loop_
_entity_poly.entity_id
_entity_poly.type
_entity_poly.pdbx_seq_one_letter_code
_entity_poly.pdbx_strand_id
1 'polypeptide(L)'
;MRLLLILSFFCFGTSSMFGQNPVFPSLEGTELFNAVVGAFKTTTTLGNSVSRDVLFGEIYHLPGDSVRCIYTGYTVYVDPSLDPSQAAFAEGLNTEHTYPKSMGAEGGLAESDLHHLHPSREDVNADRASLPFGEVPDAQADNWYFMDQEAFSPPANNIDLYSERLINQYFEPREDHKGNVARAVFYFYTIYRNEANAANPDFFESQRADLCEWHALDPVDPDEWERTYLIAAYQDDKPNPFILDCTLAARMYCPGLEVECGTNLSAEETSLQELSGRIDLFPNPSQGQLNIQLELLYPVELQVRLLDLQGRVIKELIRTDLQAGNWSDTLDTGDLPNGWYGVQIRLYGKDGLAQ
;
A
#
# COMPACT_ATOMS: atom_id res chain seq x y z
N MET A 1 -21.43 -17.00 -34.56
CA MET A 1 -21.80 -16.05 -33.50
C MET A 1 -21.01 -16.46 -32.27
N ARG A 2 -19.88 -15.78 -32.00
CA ARG A 2 -18.96 -16.12 -30.91
C ARG A 2 -19.42 -15.35 -29.67
N LEU A 3 -19.68 -16.05 -28.57
CA LEU A 3 -20.10 -15.48 -27.28
C LEU A 3 -18.89 -15.50 -26.35
N LEU A 4 -18.43 -14.33 -25.90
CA LEU A 4 -17.38 -14.20 -24.88
C LEU A 4 -17.99 -13.63 -23.60
N LEU A 5 -18.58 -14.48 -22.75
CA LEU A 5 -19.16 -14.03 -21.47
C LEU A 5 -18.07 -13.38 -20.62
N ILE A 6 -18.18 -12.07 -20.39
CA ILE A 6 -17.42 -11.37 -19.36
C ILE A 6 -18.32 -11.40 -18.13
N LEU A 7 -17.76 -11.72 -16.97
CA LEU A 7 -18.51 -11.58 -15.73
C LEU A 7 -18.29 -10.11 -15.43
N SER A 8 -19.34 -9.30 -15.48
CA SER A 8 -19.32 -8.01 -14.80
C SER A 8 -19.31 -8.31 -13.31
N PHE A 9 -18.18 -8.84 -12.83
CA PHE A 9 -17.68 -8.40 -11.56
C PHE A 9 -17.37 -6.94 -11.79
N PHE A 10 -18.12 -6.07 -11.14
CA PHE A 10 -17.47 -4.89 -10.64
C PHE A 10 -16.29 -5.39 -9.81
N CYS A 11 -15.09 -5.42 -10.38
CA CYS A 11 -13.87 -5.45 -9.59
C CYS A 11 -13.66 -4.01 -9.12
N PHE A 12 -14.50 -3.57 -8.19
CA PHE A 12 -13.96 -2.71 -7.15
C PHE A 12 -12.96 -3.56 -6.41
N GLY A 13 -11.78 -2.98 -6.16
CA GLY A 13 -10.62 -3.64 -5.57
C GLY A 13 -10.60 -5.14 -5.86
N THR A 14 -9.86 -5.61 -6.86
CA THR A 14 -9.37 -6.97 -6.70
C THR A 14 -8.62 -6.97 -5.37
N SER A 15 -9.23 -7.42 -4.28
CA SER A 15 -8.54 -8.27 -3.32
C SER A 15 -8.13 -9.42 -4.21
N SER A 16 -6.97 -9.27 -4.85
CA SER A 16 -6.32 -10.36 -5.53
C SER A 16 -6.29 -11.46 -4.48
N MET A 17 -6.96 -12.57 -4.76
CA MET A 17 -6.87 -13.76 -3.94
C MET A 17 -5.43 -14.25 -4.09
N PHE A 18 -4.53 -13.63 -3.34
CA PHE A 18 -3.27 -14.27 -3.06
C PHE A 18 -3.62 -15.46 -2.20
N GLY A 19 -3.17 -16.65 -2.64
CA GLY A 19 -3.22 -17.80 -1.75
C GLY A 19 -2.47 -17.40 -0.50
N GLN A 20 -3.20 -17.11 0.58
CA GLN A 20 -2.62 -16.89 1.90
C GLN A 20 -1.66 -18.04 2.12
N ASN A 21 -0.38 -17.72 2.32
CA ASN A 21 0.68 -18.70 2.49
C ASN A 21 0.81 -18.89 3.99
N PRO A 22 0.12 -19.86 4.61
CA PRO A 22 -0.01 -19.89 6.06
C PRO A 22 1.37 -20.03 6.67
N VAL A 23 1.73 -19.09 7.54
CA VAL A 23 3.07 -18.99 8.11
C VAL A 23 3.12 -19.85 9.37
N PHE A 24 3.62 -21.08 9.26
CA PHE A 24 3.71 -22.03 10.36
C PHE A 24 2.37 -22.17 11.13
N PRO A 25 1.28 -22.60 10.48
CA PRO A 25 -0.08 -22.56 11.05
C PRO A 25 -0.27 -23.42 12.31
N SER A 26 0.64 -24.36 12.57
CA SER A 26 0.60 -25.25 13.74
C SER A 26 1.44 -24.76 14.92
N LEU A 27 2.15 -23.63 14.78
CA LEU A 27 3.00 -23.08 15.85
C LEU A 27 2.34 -21.89 16.51
N GLU A 28 2.61 -21.71 17.79
CA GLU A 28 2.17 -20.57 18.60
C GLU A 28 3.28 -20.10 19.56
N GLY A 29 3.08 -18.93 20.17
CA GLY A 29 3.95 -18.39 21.22
C GLY A 29 5.43 -18.29 20.81
N THR A 30 6.32 -18.68 21.71
CA THR A 30 7.78 -18.59 21.51
C THR A 30 8.28 -19.46 20.35
N GLU A 31 7.65 -20.61 20.10
CA GLU A 31 8.03 -21.48 18.98
C GLU A 31 7.72 -20.83 17.64
N LEU A 32 6.52 -20.24 17.51
CA LEU A 32 6.14 -19.47 16.33
C LEU A 32 7.09 -18.27 16.13
N PHE A 33 7.36 -17.51 17.18
CA PHE A 33 8.26 -16.36 17.10
C PHE A 33 9.65 -16.76 16.57
N ASN A 34 10.26 -17.79 17.14
CA ASN A 34 11.58 -18.25 16.70
C ASN A 34 11.56 -18.78 15.26
N ALA A 35 10.50 -19.48 14.86
CA ALA A 35 10.33 -19.97 13.49
C ALA A 35 10.21 -18.81 12.49
N VAL A 36 9.40 -17.79 12.80
CA VAL A 36 9.23 -16.60 11.96
C VAL A 36 10.55 -15.84 11.82
N VAL A 37 11.24 -15.54 12.92
CA VAL A 37 12.53 -14.84 12.86
C VAL A 37 13.55 -15.65 12.07
N GLY A 38 13.63 -16.97 12.30
CA GLY A 38 14.57 -17.85 11.60
C GLY A 38 14.33 -17.93 10.08
N ALA A 39 13.08 -17.84 9.64
CA ALA A 39 12.72 -17.93 8.23
C ALA A 39 12.76 -16.57 7.50
N PHE A 40 12.32 -15.50 8.15
CA PHE A 40 12.03 -14.21 7.50
C PHE A 40 13.02 -13.09 7.84
N LYS A 41 13.91 -13.23 8.85
CA LYS A 41 14.96 -12.25 9.07
C LYS A 41 16.00 -12.32 7.97
N THR A 42 16.20 -11.23 7.24
CA THR A 42 17.31 -11.13 6.29
C THR A 42 18.66 -11.15 7.01
N THR A 43 19.68 -11.69 6.33
CA THR A 43 21.07 -11.65 6.79
C THR A 43 21.87 -10.51 6.14
N THR A 44 21.33 -9.92 5.07
CA THR A 44 21.95 -8.82 4.34
C THR A 44 20.93 -7.75 3.95
N THR A 45 21.37 -6.50 3.90
CA THR A 45 20.63 -5.37 3.34
C THR A 45 21.56 -4.60 2.42
N LEU A 46 20.99 -3.72 1.59
CA LEU A 46 21.76 -2.88 0.64
C LEU A 46 22.56 -1.75 1.33
N GLY A 47 22.35 -1.54 2.63
CA GLY A 47 22.88 -0.41 3.37
C GLY A 47 22.12 0.89 3.09
N ASN A 48 22.21 1.85 4.00
CA ASN A 48 21.31 3.01 4.10
C ASN A 48 21.22 3.88 2.82
N SER A 49 22.30 4.08 2.06
CA SER A 49 22.23 4.89 0.84
C SER A 49 21.50 4.14 -0.27
N VAL A 50 21.98 2.93 -0.60
CA VAL A 50 21.49 2.15 -1.74
C VAL A 50 20.05 1.66 -1.49
N SER A 51 19.68 1.35 -0.25
CA SER A 51 18.29 1.01 0.08
C SER A 51 17.34 2.17 -0.23
N ARG A 52 17.76 3.42 -0.05
CA ARG A 52 16.92 4.59 -0.37
C ARG A 52 16.81 4.79 -1.87
N ASP A 53 17.89 4.61 -2.62
CA ASP A 53 17.82 4.70 -4.09
C ASP A 53 16.90 3.62 -4.67
N VAL A 54 16.99 2.39 -4.16
CA VAL A 54 16.08 1.29 -4.54
C VAL A 54 14.65 1.58 -4.11
N LEU A 55 14.44 2.16 -2.93
CA LEU A 55 13.11 2.55 -2.45
C LEU A 55 12.39 3.46 -3.45
N PHE A 56 13.04 4.54 -3.89
CA PHE A 56 12.43 5.54 -4.78
C PHE A 56 12.48 5.13 -6.26
N GLY A 57 13.57 4.48 -6.70
CA GLY A 57 13.80 4.16 -8.10
C GLY A 57 13.16 2.85 -8.57
N GLU A 58 12.88 1.92 -7.66
CA GLU A 58 12.42 0.58 -8.02
C GLU A 58 11.15 0.18 -7.24
N ILE A 59 11.16 0.28 -5.90
CA ILE A 59 10.07 -0.25 -5.05
C ILE A 59 8.79 0.56 -5.16
N TYR A 60 8.90 1.90 -5.13
CA TYR A 60 7.78 2.83 -5.20
C TYR A 60 7.70 3.58 -6.53
N HIS A 61 8.47 3.15 -7.52
CA HIS A 61 8.42 3.72 -8.85
C HIS A 61 7.07 3.41 -9.51
N LEU A 62 6.37 4.46 -9.92
CA LEU A 62 5.11 4.43 -10.64
C LEU A 62 5.32 4.87 -12.10
N PRO A 63 4.38 4.52 -13.01
CA PRO A 63 4.37 5.07 -14.36
C PRO A 63 4.52 6.59 -14.39
N GLY A 64 5.11 7.09 -15.49
CA GLY A 64 5.41 8.52 -15.65
C GLY A 64 6.62 9.00 -14.84
N ASP A 65 7.50 8.08 -14.42
CA ASP A 65 8.68 8.36 -13.59
C ASP A 65 8.29 9.10 -12.30
N SER A 66 7.30 8.56 -11.58
CA SER A 66 6.72 9.22 -10.41
C SER A 66 6.80 8.36 -9.16
N VAL A 67 6.75 9.01 -7.99
CA VAL A 67 6.68 8.35 -6.68
C VAL A 67 5.58 8.99 -5.85
N ARG A 68 4.70 8.16 -5.30
CA ARG A 68 3.63 8.57 -4.37
C ARG A 68 4.04 8.32 -2.92
N CYS A 69 3.84 9.32 -2.07
CA CYS A 69 4.12 9.22 -0.64
C CYS A 69 2.94 8.64 0.15
N ILE A 70 3.24 7.95 1.27
CA ILE A 70 2.25 7.11 1.95
C ILE A 70 1.25 7.89 2.83
N TYR A 71 1.67 8.97 3.48
CA TYR A 71 0.83 9.68 4.45
C TYR A 71 -0.09 10.72 3.81
N THR A 72 0.20 11.21 2.62
CA THR A 72 -0.63 12.26 2.01
C THR A 72 -1.14 11.93 0.63
N GLY A 73 -0.66 10.86 -0.01
CA GLY A 73 -0.93 10.58 -1.42
C GLY A 73 -0.23 11.53 -2.39
N TYR A 74 0.55 12.50 -1.90
CA TYR A 74 1.30 13.42 -2.75
C TYR A 74 2.26 12.66 -3.67
N THR A 75 2.21 12.98 -4.95
CA THR A 75 2.99 12.31 -5.99
C THR A 75 3.93 13.29 -6.65
N VAL A 76 5.20 12.91 -6.78
CA VAL A 76 6.25 13.74 -7.39
C VAL A 76 6.85 13.03 -8.59
N TYR A 77 7.32 13.80 -9.56
CA TYR A 77 8.17 13.29 -10.64
C TYR A 77 9.59 13.09 -10.12
N VAL A 78 10.19 11.93 -10.36
CA VAL A 78 11.55 11.58 -9.98
C VAL A 78 12.36 11.37 -11.27
N ASP A 79 13.19 12.36 -11.62
CA ASP A 79 13.98 12.32 -12.86
C ASP A 79 14.88 11.07 -12.91
N PRO A 80 14.66 10.14 -13.87
CA PRO A 80 15.40 8.88 -13.93
C PRO A 80 16.86 9.06 -14.35
N SER A 81 17.27 10.27 -14.76
CA SER A 81 18.67 10.60 -15.05
C SER A 81 19.49 11.02 -13.82
N LEU A 82 18.83 11.23 -12.69
CA LEU A 82 19.44 11.62 -11.42
C LEU A 82 19.49 10.44 -10.43
N ASP A 83 20.19 10.65 -9.32
CA ASP A 83 20.18 9.74 -8.18
C ASP A 83 18.75 9.72 -7.55
N PRO A 84 18.05 8.57 -7.48
CA PRO A 84 16.62 8.55 -7.17
C PRO A 84 16.27 9.16 -5.82
N SER A 85 17.05 8.88 -4.78
CA SER A 85 16.76 9.43 -3.45
C SER A 85 17.04 10.92 -3.36
N GLN A 86 18.05 11.44 -4.07
CA GLN A 86 18.30 12.88 -4.17
C GLN A 86 17.25 13.60 -5.03
N ALA A 87 16.79 12.99 -6.12
CA ALA A 87 15.75 13.53 -6.97
C ALA A 87 14.41 13.63 -6.23
N ALA A 88 14.01 12.56 -5.53
CA ALA A 88 12.82 12.56 -4.69
C ALA A 88 12.92 13.62 -3.57
N PHE A 89 14.10 13.77 -2.95
CA PHE A 89 14.34 14.79 -1.93
C PHE A 89 14.25 16.22 -2.46
N ALA A 90 14.73 16.48 -3.68
CA ALA A 90 14.60 17.79 -4.31
C ALA A 90 13.13 18.19 -4.53
N GLU A 91 12.23 17.22 -4.67
CA GLU A 91 10.78 17.41 -4.82
C GLU A 91 10.00 17.31 -3.48
N GLY A 92 10.71 17.25 -2.35
CA GLY A 92 10.11 17.30 -1.01
C GLY A 92 9.69 15.94 -0.44
N LEU A 93 10.18 14.82 -1.00
CA LEU A 93 10.01 13.49 -0.40
C LEU A 93 11.27 13.03 0.33
N ASN A 94 11.11 12.38 1.47
CA ASN A 94 12.19 11.68 2.15
C ASN A 94 11.77 10.25 2.52
N THR A 95 12.69 9.53 3.15
CA THR A 95 12.45 8.16 3.58
C THR A 95 11.87 8.18 4.98
N GLU A 96 10.66 7.66 5.10
CA GLU A 96 10.02 7.34 6.36
C GLU A 96 10.48 5.97 6.85
N HIS A 97 10.81 5.91 8.14
CA HIS A 97 11.07 4.69 8.90
C HIS A 97 9.81 4.39 9.71
N THR A 98 8.90 3.55 9.18
CA THR A 98 7.62 3.27 9.84
C THR A 98 7.82 2.78 11.28
N TYR A 99 8.89 2.02 11.56
CA TYR A 99 9.38 1.90 12.93
C TYR A 99 10.53 2.91 13.15
N PRO A 100 10.40 3.91 14.05
CA PRO A 100 11.34 5.01 14.12
C PRO A 100 12.77 4.57 14.46
N LYS A 101 13.76 5.27 13.89
CA LYS A 101 15.18 5.07 14.21
C LYS A 101 15.47 5.17 15.71
N SER A 102 14.94 6.21 16.34
CA SER A 102 15.05 6.48 17.78
C SER A 102 14.44 5.38 18.66
N MET A 103 13.56 4.53 18.10
CA MET A 103 12.89 3.45 18.81
C MET A 103 13.49 2.07 18.52
N GLY A 104 14.59 1.99 17.77
CA GLY A 104 15.34 0.74 17.56
C GLY A 104 15.70 0.45 16.10
N ALA A 105 15.26 1.28 15.15
CA ALA A 105 15.62 1.13 13.73
C ALA A 105 16.93 1.86 13.35
N GLU A 106 17.74 2.29 14.31
CA GLU A 106 19.04 2.91 14.04
C GLU A 106 20.16 1.86 13.90
N GLY A 107 20.91 1.93 12.79
CA GLY A 107 22.04 1.07 12.52
C GLY A 107 21.71 -0.34 12.00
N GLY A 108 22.75 -0.99 11.50
CA GLY A 108 22.72 -2.39 11.08
C GLY A 108 21.72 -2.70 9.97
N LEU A 109 21.18 -3.92 10.01
CA LEU A 109 20.17 -4.39 9.05
C LEU A 109 18.84 -3.65 9.25
N ALA A 110 18.48 -3.36 10.51
CA ALA A 110 17.21 -2.71 10.86
C ALA A 110 17.02 -1.36 10.15
N GLU A 111 18.06 -0.53 10.07
CA GLU A 111 17.98 0.79 9.43
C GLU A 111 17.68 0.76 7.92
N SER A 112 18.10 -0.31 7.24
CA SER A 112 18.07 -0.40 5.78
C SER A 112 17.16 -1.53 5.27
N ASP A 113 16.36 -2.11 6.16
CA ASP A 113 15.38 -3.13 5.81
C ASP A 113 14.17 -2.48 5.13
N LEU A 114 14.03 -2.73 3.83
CA LEU A 114 13.04 -2.09 2.97
C LEU A 114 11.57 -2.39 3.37
N HIS A 115 11.30 -3.44 4.16
CA HIS A 115 9.92 -3.81 4.54
C HIS A 115 9.26 -2.83 5.52
N HIS A 116 10.00 -1.86 6.07
CA HIS A 116 9.42 -0.76 6.86
C HIS A 116 9.80 0.63 6.36
N LEU A 117 10.47 0.73 5.21
CA LEU A 117 10.85 2.00 4.58
C LEU A 117 9.81 2.42 3.55
N HIS A 118 9.42 3.69 3.62
CA HIS A 118 8.36 4.24 2.77
C HIS A 118 8.70 5.66 2.28
N PRO A 119 8.26 6.09 1.09
CA PRO A 119 8.31 7.50 0.69
C PRO A 119 7.32 8.33 1.51
N SER A 120 7.77 9.44 2.08
CA SER A 120 6.90 10.38 2.82
C SER A 120 7.25 11.81 2.47
N ARG A 121 6.28 12.73 2.59
CA ARG A 121 6.53 14.16 2.46
C ARG A 121 7.45 14.60 3.61
N GLU A 122 8.47 15.40 3.34
CA GLU A 122 9.53 15.70 4.30
C GLU A 122 9.00 16.32 5.60
N ASP A 123 8.10 17.28 5.47
CA ASP A 123 7.43 17.98 6.58
C ASP A 123 6.53 17.05 7.39
N VAL A 124 5.75 16.18 6.74
CA VAL A 124 4.87 15.21 7.42
C VAL A 124 5.69 14.14 8.14
N ASN A 125 6.77 13.67 7.53
CA ASN A 125 7.70 12.77 8.21
C ASN A 125 8.35 13.45 9.44
N ALA A 126 8.79 14.70 9.29
CA ALA A 126 9.33 15.47 10.41
C ALA A 126 8.29 15.66 11.53
N ASP A 127 7.03 15.87 11.17
CA ASP A 127 5.92 16.05 12.10
C ASP A 127 5.47 14.75 12.78
N ARG A 128 5.51 13.63 12.06
CA ARG A 128 5.30 12.27 12.58
C ARG A 128 6.41 11.91 13.58
N ALA A 129 7.65 12.26 13.26
CA ALA A 129 8.83 12.07 14.09
C ALA A 129 8.97 10.63 14.66
N SER A 130 8.65 10.45 15.93
CA SER A 130 8.64 9.16 16.61
C SER A 130 7.38 9.00 17.45
N LEU A 131 6.30 9.67 17.06
CA LEU A 131 4.99 9.48 17.66
C LEU A 131 4.56 8.02 17.42
N PRO A 132 4.01 7.33 18.44
CA PRO A 132 3.32 6.07 18.20
C PRO A 132 2.16 6.31 17.24
N PHE A 133 1.83 5.29 16.45
CA PHE A 133 0.60 5.33 15.69
C PHE A 133 -0.60 5.09 16.62
N GLY A 134 -1.73 5.69 16.27
CA GLY A 134 -2.99 5.46 16.96
C GLY A 134 -4.10 6.34 16.39
N GLU A 135 -5.34 5.99 16.70
CA GLU A 135 -6.53 6.76 16.35
C GLU A 135 -6.50 8.15 17.03
N VAL A 136 -6.67 9.18 16.23
CA VAL A 136 -6.74 10.58 16.61
C VAL A 136 -8.20 11.01 16.50
N PRO A 137 -8.89 11.31 17.60
CA PRO A 137 -10.25 11.84 17.49
C PRO A 137 -10.23 13.18 16.73
N ASP A 138 -11.05 13.33 15.69
CA ASP A 138 -10.98 14.47 14.75
C ASP A 138 -10.97 15.83 15.47
N ALA A 139 -11.79 15.95 16.52
CA ALA A 139 -11.94 17.18 17.29
C ALA A 139 -10.69 17.56 18.11
N GLN A 140 -9.73 16.64 18.23
CA GLN A 140 -8.45 16.82 18.93
C GLN A 140 -7.27 16.97 17.97
N ALA A 141 -7.38 16.52 16.72
CA ALA A 141 -6.31 16.62 15.74
C ALA A 141 -5.79 18.07 15.60
N ASP A 142 -4.48 18.25 15.78
CA ASP A 142 -3.80 19.52 15.60
C ASP A 142 -3.51 19.78 14.12
N ASN A 143 -3.22 18.73 13.36
CA ASN A 143 -2.89 18.81 11.95
C ASN A 143 -3.58 17.73 11.13
N TRP A 144 -3.86 18.09 9.88
CA TRP A 144 -4.47 17.26 8.85
C TRP A 144 -3.64 17.40 7.57
N TYR A 145 -3.21 16.29 6.98
CA TYR A 145 -2.32 16.28 5.82
C TYR A 145 -2.92 15.51 4.65
N PHE A 146 -3.01 16.15 3.49
CA PHE A 146 -3.49 15.55 2.25
C PHE A 146 -2.84 16.26 1.08
N MET A 147 -2.33 15.52 0.10
CA MET A 147 -1.59 16.09 -1.03
C MET A 147 -0.42 16.97 -0.59
N ASP A 148 -0.33 18.16 -1.16
CA ASP A 148 0.57 19.25 -0.81
C ASP A 148 0.02 20.16 0.30
N GLN A 149 -1.08 19.76 0.94
CA GLN A 149 -1.82 20.60 1.89
C GLN A 149 -1.58 20.18 3.35
N GLU A 150 -1.75 21.16 4.23
CA GLU A 150 -1.86 21.02 5.67
C GLU A 150 -3.03 21.88 6.15
N ALA A 151 -3.84 21.35 7.06
CA ALA A 151 -4.91 22.09 7.73
C ALA A 151 -4.84 21.90 9.25
N PHE A 152 -5.43 22.85 9.99
CA PHE A 152 -5.43 22.90 11.47
C PHE A 152 -6.85 22.78 12.04
N SER A 153 -7.76 22.25 11.25
CA SER A 153 -9.15 21.98 11.61
C SER A 153 -9.67 20.85 10.74
N PRO A 154 -10.63 20.03 11.23
CA PRO A 154 -11.15 18.90 10.48
C PRO A 154 -11.65 19.30 9.08
N PRO A 155 -11.28 18.54 8.03
CA PRO A 155 -11.79 18.76 6.69
C PRO A 155 -13.30 18.49 6.63
N ALA A 156 -14.01 19.22 5.77
CA ALA A 156 -15.47 19.12 5.69
C ALA A 156 -15.97 17.88 4.93
N ASN A 157 -15.14 17.29 4.07
CA ASN A 157 -15.43 16.10 3.27
C ASN A 157 -14.14 15.29 3.11
N ASN A 158 -14.28 14.00 2.79
CA ASN A 158 -13.19 13.07 2.50
C ASN A 158 -12.13 13.03 3.61
N ILE A 159 -12.60 12.97 4.87
CA ILE A 159 -11.73 12.96 6.05
C ILE A 159 -10.77 11.78 6.04
N ASP A 160 -11.25 10.62 5.58
CA ASP A 160 -10.51 9.36 5.39
C ASP A 160 -9.27 9.48 4.49
N LEU A 161 -9.20 10.53 3.67
CA LEU A 161 -8.06 10.80 2.79
C LEU A 161 -6.91 11.53 3.48
N TYR A 162 -7.10 12.00 4.72
CA TYR A 162 -6.11 12.78 5.44
C TYR A 162 -5.35 11.91 6.44
N SER A 163 -4.06 12.19 6.59
CA SER A 163 -3.33 11.80 7.80
C SER A 163 -3.53 12.85 8.88
N GLU A 164 -3.53 12.41 10.14
CA GLU A 164 -3.77 13.26 11.29
C GLU A 164 -2.61 13.22 12.27
N ARG A 165 -2.38 14.35 12.94
CA ARG A 165 -1.45 14.42 14.06
C ARG A 165 -2.11 15.03 15.26
N LEU A 166 -1.98 14.34 16.39
CA LEU A 166 -2.17 14.89 17.72
C LEU A 166 -0.80 15.11 18.37
N ILE A 167 -0.41 16.37 18.53
CA ILE A 167 0.95 16.76 18.93
C ILE A 167 1.35 16.08 20.24
N ASN A 168 2.56 15.48 20.24
CA ASN A 168 3.13 14.73 21.35
C ASN A 168 2.34 13.48 21.81
N GLN A 169 1.35 13.03 21.05
CA GLN A 169 0.56 11.84 21.38
C GLN A 169 0.58 10.81 20.27
N TYR A 170 -0.09 11.07 19.15
CA TYR A 170 -0.32 10.07 18.10
C TYR A 170 -0.18 10.66 16.70
N PHE A 171 0.15 9.79 15.76
CA PHE A 171 0.01 10.04 14.33
C PHE A 171 -0.92 8.99 13.74
N GLU A 172 -1.89 9.43 12.94
CA GLU A 172 -2.84 8.57 12.25
C GLU A 172 -2.57 8.63 10.74
N PRO A 173 -2.21 7.52 10.09
CA PRO A 173 -2.10 7.48 8.65
C PRO A 173 -3.50 7.55 8.00
N ARG A 174 -3.56 7.86 6.70
CA ARG A 174 -4.79 7.75 5.90
C ARG A 174 -5.44 6.38 6.08
N GLU A 175 -6.76 6.31 5.97
CA GLU A 175 -7.51 5.05 6.17
C GLU A 175 -7.00 3.92 5.27
N ASP A 176 -6.70 4.24 4.01
CA ASP A 176 -6.16 3.32 3.00
C ASP A 176 -4.70 2.86 3.24
N HIS A 177 -4.10 3.26 4.37
CA HIS A 177 -2.73 2.92 4.72
C HIS A 177 -2.54 2.34 6.14
N LYS A 178 -3.61 2.30 6.94
CA LYS A 178 -3.57 1.87 8.35
C LYS A 178 -3.08 0.44 8.51
N GLY A 179 -3.56 -0.47 7.68
CA GLY A 179 -3.18 -1.89 7.66
C GLY A 179 -1.74 -2.09 7.20
N ASN A 180 -1.28 -1.33 6.20
CA ASN A 180 0.12 -1.36 5.76
C ASN A 180 1.07 -0.99 6.91
N VAL A 181 0.75 0.09 7.64
CA VAL A 181 1.51 0.53 8.82
C VAL A 181 1.52 -0.57 9.88
N ALA A 182 0.36 -1.17 10.17
CA ALA A 182 0.27 -2.29 11.12
C ALA A 182 1.20 -3.45 10.73
N ARG A 183 1.15 -3.90 9.48
CA ARG A 183 1.99 -5.01 9.00
C ARG A 183 3.48 -4.68 8.96
N ALA A 184 3.85 -3.43 8.66
CA ALA A 184 5.23 -2.97 8.72
C ALA A 184 5.76 -2.91 10.19
N VAL A 185 4.94 -2.44 11.14
CA VAL A 185 5.31 -2.40 12.56
C VAL A 185 5.38 -3.81 13.16
N PHE A 186 4.41 -4.68 12.87
CA PHE A 186 4.47 -6.10 13.30
C PHE A 186 5.70 -6.81 12.76
N TYR A 187 6.03 -6.59 11.48
CA TYR A 187 7.25 -7.10 10.88
C TYR A 187 8.49 -6.64 11.64
N PHE A 188 8.66 -5.32 11.77
CA PHE A 188 9.85 -4.76 12.40
C PHE A 188 10.00 -5.25 13.84
N TYR A 189 8.95 -5.17 14.64
CA TYR A 189 8.97 -5.60 16.03
C TYR A 189 9.23 -7.10 16.18
N THR A 190 8.83 -7.92 15.20
CA THR A 190 9.13 -9.36 15.20
C THR A 190 10.59 -9.62 14.86
N ILE A 191 11.08 -9.07 13.75
CA ILE A 191 12.40 -9.37 13.18
C ILE A 191 13.53 -8.70 13.99
N TYR A 192 13.28 -7.50 14.53
CA TYR A 192 14.24 -6.67 15.25
C TYR A 192 13.81 -6.41 16.70
N ARG A 193 13.14 -7.39 17.32
CA ARG A 193 12.62 -7.27 18.70
C ARG A 193 13.66 -6.85 19.72
N ASN A 194 14.90 -7.34 19.60
CA ASN A 194 15.96 -7.03 20.55
C ASN A 194 16.36 -5.55 20.46
N GLU A 195 16.48 -5.05 19.23
CA GLU A 195 16.80 -3.67 18.91
C GLU A 195 15.68 -2.73 19.38
N ALA A 196 14.42 -3.07 19.07
CA ALA A 196 13.24 -2.36 19.54
C ALA A 196 13.16 -2.27 21.08
N ASN A 197 13.25 -3.41 21.76
CA ASN A 197 13.14 -3.47 23.22
C ASN A 197 14.34 -2.83 23.94
N ALA A 198 15.52 -2.80 23.31
CA ALA A 198 16.68 -2.12 23.85
C ALA A 198 16.52 -0.59 23.83
N ALA A 199 15.85 -0.05 22.82
CA ALA A 199 15.60 1.38 22.70
C ALA A 199 14.38 1.83 23.52
N ASN A 200 13.22 1.18 23.34
CA ASN A 200 12.02 1.45 24.12
C ASN A 200 11.08 0.21 24.15
N PRO A 201 11.04 -0.54 25.26
CA PRO A 201 10.21 -1.75 25.35
C PRO A 201 8.70 -1.47 25.38
N ASP A 202 8.28 -0.25 25.70
CA ASP A 202 6.86 0.13 25.80
C ASP A 202 6.29 0.68 24.48
N PHE A 203 7.16 1.04 23.51
CA PHE A 203 6.75 1.72 22.27
C PHE A 203 5.84 0.88 21.37
N PHE A 204 6.10 -0.42 21.25
CA PHE A 204 5.21 -1.30 20.48
C PHE A 204 3.89 -1.52 21.20
N GLU A 205 3.94 -1.79 22.51
CA GLU A 205 2.73 -2.08 23.29
C GLU A 205 1.78 -0.88 23.40
N SER A 206 2.29 0.36 23.35
CA SER A 206 1.46 1.57 23.41
C SER A 206 0.55 1.76 22.19
N GLN A 207 0.86 1.13 21.05
CA GLN A 207 0.11 1.24 19.79
C GLN A 207 -0.48 -0.11 19.34
N ARG A 208 -0.12 -1.22 20.01
CA ARG A 208 -0.51 -2.58 19.59
C ARG A 208 -2.02 -2.74 19.41
N ALA A 209 -2.84 -2.11 20.25
CA ALA A 209 -4.29 -2.21 20.16
C ALA A 209 -4.82 -1.65 18.83
N ASP A 210 -4.44 -0.42 18.48
CA ASP A 210 -4.84 0.24 17.25
C ASP A 210 -4.28 -0.49 16.02
N LEU A 211 -3.01 -0.92 16.06
CA LEU A 211 -2.43 -1.71 14.95
C LEU A 211 -3.18 -3.04 14.72
N CYS A 212 -3.67 -3.68 15.78
CA CYS A 212 -4.46 -4.90 15.65
C CYS A 212 -5.82 -4.64 15.00
N GLU A 213 -6.48 -3.53 15.35
CA GLU A 213 -7.74 -3.11 14.74
C GLU A 213 -7.53 -2.74 13.26
N TRP A 214 -6.52 -1.93 12.97
CA TRP A 214 -6.15 -1.52 11.61
C TRP A 214 -5.80 -2.70 10.70
N HIS A 215 -5.08 -3.69 11.19
CA HIS A 215 -4.77 -4.90 10.42
C HIS A 215 -6.04 -5.70 10.05
N ALA A 216 -7.09 -5.63 10.87
CA ALA A 216 -8.34 -6.32 10.59
C ALA A 216 -9.26 -5.54 9.64
N LEU A 217 -9.27 -4.20 9.76
CA LEU A 217 -10.12 -3.32 8.96
C LEU A 217 -9.53 -3.03 7.57
N ASP A 218 -8.20 -2.97 7.46
CA ASP A 218 -7.47 -2.74 6.21
C ASP A 218 -6.65 -3.98 5.83
N PRO A 219 -7.27 -4.97 5.14
CA PRO A 219 -6.61 -6.20 4.74
C PRO A 219 -5.58 -5.98 3.63
N VAL A 220 -4.68 -6.94 3.46
CA VAL A 220 -3.60 -6.88 2.46
C VAL A 220 -4.15 -6.64 1.05
N ASP A 221 -3.62 -5.61 0.40
CA ASP A 221 -3.97 -5.25 -0.98
C ASP A 221 -2.98 -5.82 -2.03
N PRO A 222 -3.28 -5.74 -3.34
CA PRO A 222 -2.37 -6.16 -4.41
C PRO A 222 -1.02 -5.47 -4.44
N ASP A 223 -0.97 -4.18 -4.14
CA ASP A 223 0.24 -3.38 -4.22
C ASP A 223 1.18 -3.76 -3.07
N GLU A 224 0.67 -4.03 -1.86
CA GLU A 224 1.45 -4.61 -0.75
C GLU A 224 2.01 -5.98 -1.06
N TRP A 225 1.18 -6.85 -1.65
CA TRP A 225 1.62 -8.18 -1.99
C TRP A 225 2.70 -8.16 -3.09
N GLU A 226 2.51 -7.37 -4.15
CA GLU A 226 3.54 -7.19 -5.18
C GLU A 226 4.81 -6.59 -4.58
N ARG A 227 4.67 -5.56 -3.74
CA ARG A 227 5.79 -4.88 -3.09
C ARG A 227 6.58 -5.80 -2.16
N THR A 228 5.92 -6.67 -1.39
CA THR A 228 6.63 -7.57 -0.47
C THR A 228 7.56 -8.53 -1.20
N TYR A 229 7.16 -9.03 -2.37
CA TYR A 229 8.01 -9.89 -3.20
C TYR A 229 9.06 -9.11 -3.98
N LEU A 230 8.75 -7.88 -4.40
CA LEU A 230 9.75 -7.00 -5.02
C LEU A 230 10.87 -6.67 -4.03
N ILE A 231 10.52 -6.32 -2.78
CA ILE A 231 11.50 -6.11 -1.70
C ILE A 231 12.28 -7.38 -1.40
N ALA A 232 11.60 -8.54 -1.35
CA ALA A 232 12.22 -9.82 -1.03
C ALA A 232 13.43 -10.12 -1.94
N ALA A 233 13.38 -9.76 -3.22
CA ALA A 233 14.48 -9.95 -4.17
C ALA A 233 15.77 -9.21 -3.78
N TYR A 234 15.69 -8.17 -2.94
CA TYR A 234 16.83 -7.43 -2.39
C TYR A 234 17.24 -7.91 -0.98
N GLN A 235 16.46 -8.80 -0.36
CA GLN A 235 16.61 -9.20 1.05
C GLN A 235 16.48 -10.71 1.26
N ASP A 236 17.36 -11.47 0.59
CA ASP A 236 17.46 -12.94 0.69
C ASP A 236 16.18 -13.71 0.27
N ASP A 237 15.37 -13.18 -0.66
CA ASP A 237 14.07 -13.72 -1.08
C ASP A 237 13.07 -13.89 0.09
N LYS A 238 13.18 -13.02 1.11
CA LYS A 238 12.31 -13.04 2.29
C LYS A 238 11.25 -11.93 2.24
N PRO A 239 9.99 -12.26 1.91
CA PRO A 239 8.88 -11.32 2.02
C PRO A 239 8.50 -11.08 3.49
N ASN A 240 7.75 -10.00 3.74
CA ASN A 240 7.13 -9.74 5.05
C ASN A 240 6.03 -10.79 5.34
N PRO A 241 6.19 -11.65 6.37
CA PRO A 241 5.24 -12.72 6.68
C PRO A 241 3.85 -12.22 7.13
N PHE A 242 3.73 -10.99 7.63
CA PHE A 242 2.43 -10.41 8.00
C PHE A 242 1.59 -9.99 6.79
N ILE A 243 2.21 -9.89 5.60
CA ILE A 243 1.52 -9.73 4.32
C ILE A 243 1.09 -11.11 3.77
N LEU A 244 1.84 -12.17 4.08
CA LEU A 244 1.59 -13.52 3.55
C LEU A 244 0.46 -14.27 4.27
N ASP A 245 0.30 -14.01 5.57
CA ASP A 245 -0.66 -14.69 6.44
C ASP A 245 -1.36 -13.68 7.35
N CYS A 246 -2.61 -13.38 7.02
CA CYS A 246 -3.45 -12.45 7.75
C CYS A 246 -3.67 -12.86 9.22
N THR A 247 -3.59 -14.16 9.53
CA THR A 247 -3.80 -14.69 10.89
C THR A 247 -2.56 -14.51 11.77
N LEU A 248 -1.39 -14.20 11.18
CA LEU A 248 -0.13 -14.18 11.92
C LEU A 248 -0.11 -13.10 13.01
N ALA A 249 -0.67 -11.91 12.72
CA ALA A 249 -0.81 -10.85 13.71
C ALA A 249 -1.68 -11.29 14.90
N ALA A 250 -2.81 -11.97 14.64
CA ALA A 250 -3.66 -12.53 15.69
C ALA A 250 -2.94 -13.58 16.53
N ARG A 251 -2.21 -14.50 15.89
CA ARG A 251 -1.46 -15.57 16.59
C ARG A 251 -0.28 -15.05 17.41
N MET A 252 0.30 -13.90 17.06
CA MET A 252 1.49 -13.36 17.72
C MET A 252 1.21 -12.20 18.68
N TYR A 253 0.26 -11.32 18.36
CA TYR A 253 0.12 -10.02 19.02
C TYR A 253 -1.31 -9.58 19.32
N CYS A 254 -2.32 -10.10 18.62
CA CYS A 254 -3.70 -9.63 18.75
C CYS A 254 -4.60 -10.72 19.37
N PRO A 255 -4.50 -10.97 20.68
CA PRO A 255 -5.29 -12.01 21.33
C PRO A 255 -6.78 -11.69 21.22
N GLY A 256 -7.57 -12.67 20.75
CA GLY A 256 -9.02 -12.53 20.60
C GLY A 256 -9.47 -11.80 19.32
N LEU A 257 -8.53 -11.37 18.47
CA LEU A 257 -8.86 -10.87 17.15
C LEU A 257 -9.21 -12.06 16.24
N GLU A 258 -10.47 -12.15 15.83
CA GLU A 258 -10.92 -13.11 14.82
C GLU A 258 -10.71 -12.49 13.44
N VAL A 259 -9.60 -12.82 12.80
CA VAL A 259 -9.33 -12.40 11.42
C VAL A 259 -9.79 -13.50 10.47
N GLU A 260 -10.89 -13.25 9.76
CA GLU A 260 -11.21 -14.05 8.58
C GLU A 260 -10.32 -13.57 7.44
N CYS A 261 -9.30 -14.36 7.06
CA CYS A 261 -8.58 -14.08 5.82
C CYS A 261 -9.60 -14.13 4.68
N GLY A 262 -9.99 -12.96 4.17
CA GLY A 262 -11.13 -12.83 3.27
C GLY A 262 -11.10 -13.89 2.17
N THR A 263 -12.02 -14.85 2.26
CA THR A 263 -12.51 -15.61 1.09
C THR A 263 -13.71 -14.91 0.45
N ASN A 264 -14.02 -13.69 0.90
CA ASN A 264 -15.25 -13.00 0.55
C ASN A 264 -14.99 -12.07 -0.64
N LEU A 265 -15.56 -12.47 -1.77
CA LEU A 265 -15.91 -11.59 -2.89
C LEU A 265 -16.91 -10.53 -2.40
N SER A 266 -16.43 -9.53 -1.68
CA SER A 266 -17.08 -8.23 -1.61
C SER A 266 -16.08 -7.23 -2.16
N ALA A 267 -16.26 -6.93 -3.45
CA ALA A 267 -15.69 -5.77 -4.09
C ALA A 267 -16.21 -4.54 -3.34
N GLU A 268 -15.43 -4.01 -2.39
CA GLU A 268 -15.76 -2.74 -1.75
C GLU A 268 -15.46 -1.61 -2.71
N GLU A 269 -16.49 -0.79 -2.98
CA GLU A 269 -16.56 0.22 -4.03
C GLU A 269 -15.69 1.47 -3.81
N THR A 270 -14.72 1.39 -2.91
CA THR A 270 -14.32 2.58 -2.15
C THR A 270 -13.25 3.41 -2.87
N SER A 271 -12.28 2.79 -3.55
CA SER A 271 -11.19 3.54 -4.21
C SER A 271 -11.68 4.25 -5.50
N LEU A 272 -12.21 3.49 -6.46
CA LEU A 272 -12.58 4.04 -7.76
C LEU A 272 -13.69 5.12 -7.72
N GLN A 273 -14.53 5.16 -6.69
CA GLN A 273 -15.55 6.22 -6.54
C GLN A 273 -14.95 7.59 -6.22
N GLU A 274 -13.77 7.65 -5.61
CA GLU A 274 -13.13 8.91 -5.23
C GLU A 274 -12.53 9.63 -6.44
N LEU A 275 -12.05 8.87 -7.43
CA LEU A 275 -11.44 9.42 -8.66
C LEU A 275 -12.35 9.38 -9.89
N SER A 276 -13.44 8.60 -9.86
CA SER A 276 -14.39 8.49 -10.96
C SER A 276 -15.84 8.46 -10.50
N GLY A 277 -16.69 9.25 -11.17
CA GLY A 277 -18.13 9.29 -10.91
C GLY A 277 -18.88 8.10 -11.48
N ARG A 278 -18.32 7.44 -12.51
CA ARG A 278 -18.92 6.28 -13.19
C ARG A 278 -17.93 5.51 -14.05
N ILE A 279 -18.06 4.18 -14.07
CA ILE A 279 -17.33 3.27 -14.95
C ILE A 279 -18.31 2.35 -15.67
N ASP A 280 -18.27 2.31 -17.00
CA ASP A 280 -19.05 1.37 -17.82
C ASP A 280 -18.14 0.57 -18.77
N LEU A 281 -18.27 -0.75 -18.75
CA LEU A 281 -17.55 -1.68 -19.62
C LEU A 281 -18.53 -2.42 -20.54
N PHE A 282 -18.41 -2.25 -21.86
CA PHE A 282 -19.35 -2.86 -22.80
C PHE A 282 -18.79 -3.04 -24.22
N PRO A 283 -19.32 -3.96 -25.05
CA PRO A 283 -20.28 -4.96 -24.67
C PRO A 283 -19.62 -5.99 -23.75
N ASN A 284 -20.36 -6.37 -22.72
CA ASN A 284 -20.12 -7.59 -21.97
C ASN A 284 -21.35 -8.49 -22.22
N PRO A 285 -21.24 -9.65 -22.88
CA PRO A 285 -20.06 -10.29 -23.51
C PRO A 285 -19.32 -9.46 -24.57
N SER A 286 -17.98 -9.45 -24.59
CA SER A 286 -17.22 -8.73 -25.64
C SER A 286 -17.31 -9.43 -26.99
N GLN A 287 -17.36 -8.66 -28.08
CA GLN A 287 -17.47 -9.18 -29.45
C GLN A 287 -16.24 -8.82 -30.28
N GLY A 288 -15.05 -9.03 -29.70
CA GLY A 288 -13.76 -8.69 -30.29
C GLY A 288 -13.27 -7.28 -29.96
N GLN A 289 -14.09 -6.47 -29.29
CA GLN A 289 -13.70 -5.19 -28.71
C GLN A 289 -14.42 -4.99 -27.38
N LEU A 290 -13.75 -4.37 -26.43
CA LEU A 290 -14.30 -3.95 -25.14
C LEU A 290 -14.17 -2.43 -25.03
N ASN A 291 -15.29 -1.72 -25.04
CA ASN A 291 -15.32 -0.29 -24.78
C ASN A 291 -15.29 -0.04 -23.27
N ILE A 292 -14.53 0.97 -22.90
CA ILE A 292 -14.34 1.45 -21.54
C ILE A 292 -14.83 2.89 -21.55
N GLN A 293 -15.83 3.20 -20.73
CA GLN A 293 -16.30 4.56 -20.50
C GLN A 293 -16.10 4.92 -19.04
N LEU A 294 -15.56 6.11 -18.78
CA LEU A 294 -15.24 6.61 -17.45
C LEU A 294 -15.75 8.05 -17.34
N GLU A 295 -16.31 8.41 -16.20
CA GLU A 295 -16.49 9.79 -15.78
C GLU A 295 -15.42 10.11 -14.73
N LEU A 296 -14.42 10.90 -15.10
CA LEU A 296 -13.30 11.23 -14.22
C LEU A 296 -13.62 12.50 -13.42
N LEU A 297 -13.50 12.45 -12.10
CA LEU A 297 -13.76 13.62 -11.24
C LEU A 297 -12.58 14.59 -11.20
N TYR A 298 -11.37 14.07 -11.43
CA TYR A 298 -10.11 14.82 -11.40
C TYR A 298 -9.20 14.43 -12.57
N PRO A 299 -8.15 15.22 -12.89
CA PRO A 299 -7.11 14.81 -13.82
C PRO A 299 -6.34 13.59 -13.31
N VAL A 300 -6.17 12.57 -14.17
CA VAL A 300 -5.56 11.29 -13.81
C VAL A 300 -4.70 10.72 -14.94
N GLU A 301 -3.79 9.83 -14.59
CA GLU A 301 -3.28 8.80 -15.48
C GLU A 301 -4.12 7.51 -15.30
N LEU A 302 -4.45 6.86 -16.40
CA LEU A 302 -5.28 5.66 -16.41
C LEU A 302 -4.48 4.46 -16.90
N GLN A 303 -4.54 3.36 -16.15
CA GLN A 303 -4.06 2.05 -16.56
C GLN A 303 -5.20 1.04 -16.53
N VAL A 304 -5.44 0.37 -17.66
CA VAL A 304 -6.40 -0.73 -17.77
C VAL A 304 -5.66 -2.00 -18.18
N ARG A 305 -5.77 -3.04 -17.36
CA ARG A 305 -5.15 -4.35 -17.59
C ARG A 305 -6.23 -5.41 -17.77
N LEU A 306 -6.04 -6.26 -18.77
CA LEU A 306 -6.83 -7.47 -18.96
C LEU A 306 -6.05 -8.66 -18.41
N LEU A 307 -6.63 -9.39 -17.48
CA LEU A 307 -5.99 -10.48 -16.74
C LEU A 307 -6.60 -11.82 -17.14
N ASP A 308 -5.79 -12.88 -17.15
CA ASP A 308 -6.31 -14.24 -17.19
C ASP A 308 -6.77 -14.73 -15.81
N LEU A 309 -7.28 -15.98 -15.76
CA LEU A 309 -7.75 -16.60 -14.51
C LEU A 309 -6.64 -16.88 -13.48
N GLN A 310 -5.36 -16.70 -13.84
CA GLN A 310 -4.22 -16.81 -12.94
C GLN A 310 -3.70 -15.42 -12.52
N GLY A 311 -4.40 -14.33 -12.90
CA GLY A 311 -4.01 -12.96 -12.60
C GLY A 311 -2.89 -12.41 -13.50
N ARG A 312 -2.50 -13.13 -14.56
CA ARG A 312 -1.42 -12.65 -15.46
C ARG A 312 -1.99 -11.62 -16.43
N VAL A 313 -1.24 -10.53 -16.62
CA VAL A 313 -1.59 -9.48 -17.59
C VAL A 313 -1.46 -10.02 -19.02
N ILE A 314 -2.56 -9.99 -19.76
CA ILE A 314 -2.67 -10.40 -21.16
C ILE A 314 -2.61 -9.21 -22.11
N LYS A 315 -3.27 -8.10 -21.73
CA LYS A 315 -3.25 -6.83 -22.45
C LYS A 315 -3.23 -5.68 -21.45
N GLU A 316 -2.65 -4.57 -21.88
CA GLU A 316 -2.58 -3.35 -21.09
C GLU A 316 -2.83 -2.13 -21.98
N LEU A 317 -3.52 -1.15 -21.39
CA LEU A 317 -3.83 0.14 -21.97
C LEU A 317 -3.42 1.20 -20.95
N ILE A 318 -2.47 2.07 -21.32
CA ILE A 318 -2.05 3.20 -20.48
C ILE A 318 -2.40 4.50 -21.20
N ARG A 319 -2.91 5.46 -20.44
CA ARG A 319 -3.26 6.81 -20.90
C ARG A 319 -2.79 7.82 -19.89
N THR A 320 -1.79 8.59 -20.28
CA THR A 320 -1.28 9.71 -19.49
C THR A 320 -2.13 10.95 -19.75
N ASP A 321 -2.16 11.86 -18.78
CA ASP A 321 -2.70 13.23 -18.93
C ASP A 321 -4.21 13.38 -19.15
N LEU A 322 -5.03 12.42 -18.70
CA LEU A 322 -6.49 12.55 -18.80
C LEU A 322 -6.98 13.70 -17.91
N GLN A 323 -7.84 14.54 -18.46
CA GLN A 323 -8.51 15.61 -17.72
C GLN A 323 -9.81 15.09 -17.11
N ALA A 324 -10.31 15.77 -16.07
CA ALA A 324 -11.63 15.51 -15.53
C ALA A 324 -12.72 15.60 -16.61
N GLY A 325 -13.74 14.75 -16.51
CA GLY A 325 -14.87 14.66 -17.43
C GLY A 325 -15.05 13.26 -18.02
N ASN A 326 -15.93 13.17 -19.02
CA ASN A 326 -16.25 11.90 -19.67
C ASN A 326 -15.18 11.48 -20.65
N TRP A 327 -14.70 10.25 -20.49
CA TRP A 327 -13.70 9.63 -21.31
C TRP A 327 -14.18 8.28 -21.84
N SER A 328 -13.69 7.91 -23.02
CA SER A 328 -14.00 6.62 -23.63
C SER A 328 -12.85 6.10 -24.47
N ASP A 329 -12.59 4.80 -24.40
CA ASP A 329 -11.61 4.12 -25.25
C ASP A 329 -12.00 2.65 -25.44
N THR A 330 -11.20 1.93 -26.22
CA THR A 330 -11.52 0.57 -26.64
C THR A 330 -10.29 -0.32 -26.56
N LEU A 331 -10.45 -1.48 -25.93
CA LEU A 331 -9.47 -2.56 -25.92
C LEU A 331 -9.84 -3.60 -26.99
N ASP A 332 -8.91 -3.94 -27.88
CA ASP A 332 -9.09 -5.03 -28.85
C ASP A 332 -8.95 -6.39 -28.17
N THR A 333 -10.00 -7.20 -28.25
CA THR A 333 -10.11 -8.54 -27.67
C THR A 333 -10.29 -9.63 -28.74
N GLY A 334 -10.21 -9.28 -30.03
CA GLY A 334 -10.53 -10.18 -31.14
C GLY A 334 -9.57 -11.35 -31.32
N ASP A 335 -8.34 -11.20 -30.82
CA ASP A 335 -7.28 -12.20 -30.81
C ASP A 335 -7.34 -13.16 -29.61
N LEU A 336 -8.19 -12.87 -28.62
CA LEU A 336 -8.26 -13.65 -27.39
C LEU A 336 -9.14 -14.89 -27.56
N PRO A 337 -8.72 -16.05 -26.99
CA PRO A 337 -9.58 -17.21 -26.89
C PRO A 337 -10.89 -16.91 -26.15
N ASN A 338 -11.93 -17.70 -26.43
CA ASN A 338 -13.15 -17.61 -25.63
C ASN A 338 -12.86 -18.06 -24.19
N GLY A 339 -13.20 -17.22 -23.22
CA GLY A 339 -12.96 -17.50 -21.81
C GLY A 339 -13.38 -16.35 -20.92
N TRP A 340 -13.15 -16.52 -19.62
CA TRP A 340 -13.31 -15.46 -18.63
C TRP A 340 -11.98 -14.73 -18.45
N TYR A 341 -12.05 -13.41 -18.36
CA TYR A 341 -10.92 -12.53 -18.16
C TYR A 341 -11.29 -11.50 -17.09
N GLY A 342 -10.32 -11.12 -16.26
CA GLY A 342 -10.46 -10.00 -15.33
C GLY A 342 -10.12 -8.69 -16.03
N VAL A 343 -10.78 -7.59 -15.67
CA VAL A 343 -10.40 -6.24 -16.07
C VAL A 343 -10.02 -5.48 -14.79
N GLN A 344 -8.78 -5.02 -14.72
CA GLN A 344 -8.29 -4.16 -13.64
C GLN A 344 -8.15 -2.74 -14.20
N ILE A 345 -8.76 -1.77 -13.53
CA ILE A 345 -8.65 -0.33 -13.85
C ILE A 345 -7.96 0.32 -12.66
N ARG A 346 -6.87 1.05 -12.92
CA ARG A 346 -6.13 1.86 -11.94
C ARG A 346 -6.13 3.31 -12.42
N LEU A 347 -6.46 4.22 -11.53
CA LEU A 347 -6.42 5.66 -11.75
C LEU A 347 -5.32 6.23 -10.84
N TYR A 348 -4.46 7.06 -11.41
CA TYR A 348 -3.38 7.72 -10.70
C TYR A 348 -3.65 9.22 -10.74
N GLY A 349 -3.98 9.85 -9.61
CA GLY A 349 -4.16 11.29 -9.53
C GLY A 349 -2.90 12.03 -9.97
N LYS A 350 -3.04 12.98 -10.89
CA LYS A 350 -1.91 13.79 -11.35
C LYS A 350 -1.41 14.81 -10.32
N ASP A 351 -2.28 15.19 -9.38
CA ASP A 351 -2.01 16.16 -8.32
C ASP A 351 -2.07 15.47 -6.94
N GLY A 352 -1.69 14.19 -6.93
CA GLY A 352 -1.68 13.29 -5.78
C GLY A 352 -3.05 12.74 -5.35
N LEU A 353 -4.19 13.30 -5.76
CA LEU A 353 -5.52 12.82 -5.33
C LEU A 353 -5.65 11.31 -5.64
N ALA A 354 -5.51 10.47 -4.62
CA ALA A 354 -5.51 9.00 -4.62
C ALA A 354 -6.91 8.49 -4.22
N GLN A 355 -7.42 7.35 -4.67
CA GLN A 355 -6.87 6.24 -5.47
C GLN A 355 -7.97 5.51 -6.23
#